data_AF-A0A5B7STB9-F1
#
_entry.id   AF-A0A5B7STB9-F1
#
_cell.length_a   1.000
_cell.length_b   1.000
_cell.length_c   1.000
_cell.angle_alpha   90.00
_cell.angle_beta   90.00
_cell.angle_gamma   90.00
#
_symmetry.space_group_name_H-M   'P 1'
#
loop_
_entity.id
_entity.type
_entity.pdbx_description
1 polymer ?
#
loop_
_entity_poly.entity_id
_entity_poly.type
_entity_poly.pdbx_seq_one_letter_code
_entity_poly.pdbx_strand_id
1 'polypeptide(L)' 'MTTYIAQFHAVHNRIEIAQQSCFIWRQESGEIDNHLLEEKIKRESSIHFYKMLVEGQQEITFEDITVKVWSTETFSG' A
#
# COMPACT_ATOMS: atom_id res chain seq x y z
N MET A 1 15.33 -0.34 15.41
CA MET A 1 14.01 -0.42 14.78
C MET A 1 13.54 1.00 14.54
N THR A 2 13.46 1.40 13.27
CA THR A 2 13.17 2.77 12.85
C THR A 2 11.77 2.78 12.24
N THR A 3 10.99 3.82 12.55
CA THR A 3 9.68 4.04 11.95
C THR A 3 9.87 4.82 10.66
N TYR A 4 9.18 4.40 9.61
CA TYR A 4 9.18 5.03 8.30
C TYR A 4 7.76 5.35 7.87
N ILE A 5 7.64 6.31 6.96
CA ILE A 5 6.41 6.64 6.27
C ILE A 5 6.68 6.63 4.76
N ALA A 6 5.71 6.14 3.99
CA ALA A 6 5.76 6.10 2.54
C ALA A 6 4.51 6.73 1.97
N GLN A 7 4.68 7.61 0.99
CA GLN A 7 3.58 8.02 0.13
C GLN A 7 3.42 6.99 -0.99
N PHE A 8 2.19 6.54 -1.21
CA PHE A 8 1.91 5.55 -2.25
C PHE A 8 0.63 5.86 -3.02
N HIS A 9 0.61 5.30 -4.22
CA HIS A 9 -0.53 5.28 -5.12
C HIS A 9 -0.91 3.84 -5.42
N ALA A 10 -2.16 3.45 -5.12
CA ALA A 10 -2.69 2.16 -5.52
C ALA A 10 -3.85 2.32 -6.49
N VAL A 11 -3.91 1.42 -7.47
CA VAL A 11 -4.99 1.33 -8.47
C VAL A 11 -5.47 -0.10 -8.57
N HIS A 12 -6.76 -0.28 -8.78
CA HIS A 12 -7.36 -1.59 -9.06
C HIS A 12 -7.74 -1.68 -10.53
N ASN A 13 -7.43 -2.79 -11.19
CA ASN A 13 -7.55 -2.94 -12.64
C ASN A 13 -8.97 -2.78 -13.19
N ARG A 14 -9.99 -3.00 -12.35
CA ARG A 14 -11.43 -2.93 -12.72
C ARG A 14 -12.23 -1.86 -12.00
N ILE A 15 -11.66 -1.21 -10.99
CA ILE A 15 -12.36 -0.20 -10.19
C ILE A 15 -11.71 1.13 -10.55
N GLU A 16 -12.48 2.06 -11.11
CA GLU A 16 -12.02 3.37 -11.54
C GLU A 16 -11.82 4.33 -10.34
N ILE A 17 -11.22 3.84 -9.26
CA ILE A 17 -10.90 4.58 -8.04
C ILE A 17 -9.44 4.31 -7.68
N ALA A 18 -8.69 5.38 -7.48
CA ALA A 18 -7.31 5.31 -6.99
C ALA A 18 -7.24 5.60 -5.49
N GLN A 19 -6.43 4.83 -4.78
CA GLN A 19 -6.05 5.11 -3.40
C GLN A 19 -4.78 5.97 -3.40
N GLN A 20 -4.89 7.21 -2.92
CA GLN A 20 -3.74 8.07 -2.62
C GLN A 20 -3.61 8.15 -1.10
N SER A 21 -2.52 7.64 -0.53
CA SER A 21 -2.38 7.59 0.92
C SER A 21 -0.92 7.50 1.37
N CYS A 22 -0.74 7.53 2.70
CA CYS A 22 0.52 7.25 3.35
C CYS A 22 0.45 5.92 4.12
N PHE A 23 1.57 5.21 4.18
CA PHE A 23 1.72 3.96 4.92
C PHE A 23 2.87 4.08 5.90
N ILE A 24 2.60 3.80 7.18
CA ILE A 24 3.60 3.85 8.25
C ILE A 24 3.98 2.41 8.62
N TRP A 25 5.28 2.12 8.69
CA TRP A 25 5.78 0.84 9.15
C TRP A 25 7.05 0.98 9.97
N ARG A 26 7.48 -0.13 10.58
CA ARG A 26 8.75 -0.23 11.29
C ARG A 26 9.60 -1.32 10.68
N GLN A 27 10.90 -1.06 10.53
CA GLN A 27 11.89 -2.06 10.13
C GLN A 27 13.21 -1.83 10.85
N GLU A 28 14.13 -2.81 10.77
CA GLU A 28 15.51 -2.57 11.16
C GLU A 28 16.15 -1.51 10.25
N SER A 29 17.16 -0.81 10.77
CA SER A 29 17.86 0.19 9.97
C SER A 29 18.54 -0.51 8.79
N GLY A 30 18.32 0.00 7.58
CA GLY A 30 18.78 -0.65 6.35
C GLY A 30 18.12 -0.02 5.14
N GLU A 31 18.47 -0.53 3.95
CA GLU A 31 17.86 -0.10 2.70
C GLU A 31 16.38 -0.49 2.66
N ILE A 32 15.58 0.38 2.04
CA ILE A 32 14.16 0.12 1.81
C ILE A 32 14.03 -0.55 0.45
N ASP A 33 13.61 -1.80 0.44
CA ASP A 33 13.22 -2.51 -0.78
C ASP A 33 11.78 -2.08 -1.15
N ASN A 34 11.67 -1.30 -2.21
CA ASN A 34 10.38 -0.79 -2.68
C ASN A 34 9.44 -1.91 -3.14
N HIS A 35 9.95 -3.03 -3.67
CA HIS A 35 9.10 -4.13 -4.11
C HIS A 35 8.47 -4.84 -2.90
N LEU A 36 9.27 -5.08 -1.85
CA LEU A 36 8.75 -5.63 -0.59
C LEU A 36 7.77 -4.66 0.09
N LEU A 37 8.04 -3.35 0.02
CA LEU A 37 7.16 -2.33 0.58
C LEU A 37 5.83 -2.25 -0.17
N GLU A 38 5.84 -2.28 -1.51
CA GLU A 38 4.63 -2.31 -2.35
C GLU A 38 3.76 -3.53 -2.03
N GLU A 39 4.36 -4.71 -1.93
CA GLU A 39 3.65 -5.94 -1.54
C GLU A 39 3.11 -5.87 -0.10
N LYS A 40 3.85 -5.23 0.81
CA LYS A 40 3.37 -5.00 2.18
C LYS A 40 2.16 -4.06 2.21
N ILE A 41 2.23 -2.92 1.50
CA ILE A 41 1.12 -1.96 1.36
C ILE A 41 -0.10 -2.64 0.75
N LYS A 42 0.11 -3.45 -0.29
CA LYS A 42 -0.95 -4.21 -0.95
C LYS A 42 -1.67 -5.16 0.03
N ARG A 43 -0.91 -5.92 0.82
CA ARG A 43 -1.42 -6.87 1.82
C ARG A 43 -2.11 -6.21 3.01
N GLU A 44 -1.56 -5.11 3.52
CA GLU A 44 -1.99 -4.52 4.80
C GLU A 44 -2.91 -3.31 4.65
N SER A 45 -3.00 -2.71 3.46
CA SER A 45 -3.81 -1.52 3.23
C SER A 45 -4.72 -1.66 2.00
N SER A 46 -4.15 -1.76 0.80
CA SER A 46 -4.92 -1.53 -0.43
C SER A 46 -6.01 -2.57 -0.67
N ILE A 47 -5.76 -3.85 -0.36
CA ILE A 47 -6.81 -4.86 -0.52
C ILE A 47 -8.02 -4.60 0.38
N HIS A 48 -7.80 -4.10 1.59
CA HIS A 48 -8.89 -3.80 2.52
C HIS A 48 -9.67 -2.57 2.07
N PHE A 49 -8.98 -1.55 1.55
CA PHE A 49 -9.59 -0.38 0.95
C PHE A 49 -10.53 -0.76 -0.21
N TYR A 50 -10.05 -1.55 -1.16
CA TYR A 50 -10.87 -1.96 -2.30
C TYR A 50 -12.00 -2.92 -1.93
N LYS A 51 -11.76 -3.86 -1.00
CA LYS A 51 -12.82 -4.74 -0.46
C LYS A 51 -13.95 -3.95 0.20
N MET A 52 -13.62 -2.86 0.89
CA MET A 52 -14.62 -1.97 1.48
C MET A 52 -15.45 -1.27 0.41
N LEU A 53 -14.82 -0.81 -0.69
CA LEU A 53 -15.52 -0.10 -1.76
C LEU A 53 -16.51 -0.96 -2.55
N VAL A 54 -16.23 -2.26 -2.71
CA VAL A 54 -17.09 -3.16 -3.49
C VAL A 54 -18.19 -3.84 -2.68
N GLU A 55 -18.29 -3.58 -1.37
CA GLU A 55 -19.29 -4.17 -0.46
C GLU A 55 -19.50 -5.69 -0.61
N GLY A 56 -18.45 -6.43 -1.01
CA GLY A 56 -18.51 -7.87 -1.24
C GLY A 56 -19.20 -8.33 -2.54
N GLN A 57 -19.55 -7.41 -3.44
CA GLN A 57 -20.17 -7.73 -4.74
C GLN A 57 -19.21 -8.43 -5.72
N GLN A 58 -17.91 -8.29 -5.49
CA GLN A 58 -16.88 -8.90 -6.33
C GLN A 58 -15.69 -9.36 -5.48
N GLU A 59 -15.08 -10.47 -5.89
CA GLU A 59 -13.80 -10.91 -5.34
C GLU A 59 -12.69 -9.95 -5.77
N ILE A 60 -11.93 -9.46 -4.79
CA ILE A 60 -10.75 -8.60 -4.99
C ILE A 60 -9.52 -9.42 -4.63
N THR A 61 -8.65 -9.60 -5.61
CA THR A 61 -7.38 -10.33 -5.47
C THR A 61 -6.19 -9.37 -5.42
N PHE A 62 -5.01 -9.85 -5.04
CA PHE A 62 -3.80 -9.03 -5.00
C PHE A 62 -3.31 -8.69 -6.41
N GLU A 63 -3.56 -9.57 -7.36
CA GLU A 63 -3.19 -9.45 -8.77
C GLU A 63 -3.97 -8.34 -9.47
N ASP A 64 -5.15 -8.00 -8.95
CA ASP A 64 -5.96 -6.89 -9.45
C ASP A 64 -5.47 -5.52 -8.98
N ILE A 65 -4.54 -5.46 -8.02
CA ILE A 65 -4.08 -4.22 -7.40
C ILE A 65 -2.62 -3.95 -7.77
N THR A 66 -2.37 -2.78 -8.34
CA THR A 66 -1.01 -2.25 -8.55
C THR A 66 -0.75 -1.17 -7.51
N VAL A 67 0.37 -1.29 -6.78
CA VAL A 67 0.85 -0.28 -5.83
C VAL A 67 2.13 0.31 -6.39
N LYS A 68 2.28 1.63 -6.27
CA LYS A 68 3.51 2.34 -6.56
C LYS A 68 3.89 3.22 -5.39
N VAL A 69 5.08 3.02 -4.83
CA VAL A 69 5.64 3.91 -3.81
C VAL A 69 6.30 5.11 -4.49
N TRP A 70 5.99 6.31 -4.03
CA TRP A 70 6.54 7.56 -4.58
C TRP A 70 7.72 8.09 -3.78
N SER A 71 7.61 8.05 -2.47
CA SER A 71 8.64 8.52 -1.56
C SER A 71 8.60 7.72 -0.26
N THR A 72 9.76 7.65 0.40
CA THR A 72 9.92 7.03 1.71
C THR A 72 10.82 7.92 2.56
N GLU A 73 10.49 8.05 3.84
CA GLU A 73 11.28 8.82 4.80
C GLU A 73 11.16 8.25 6.21
N THR A 74 12.11 8.60 7.08
CA THR A 74 12.01 8.30 8.52
C THR A 74 10.90 9.13 9.15
N PHE A 75 10.09 8.51 10.01
CA PHE A 75 8.95 9.16 10.65
C PHE A 75 9.06 9.13 12.17
N SER A 76 9.02 10.30 12.81
CA SER A 76 9.14 10.45 14.27
C SER A 76 7.83 10.66 15.01
N GLY A 77 6.70 10.83 14.31
CA GLY A 77 5.43 11.27 14.90
C GLY A 77 5.23 12.77 14.72
#